data_AF-A0A943JFR0-F1
#
_entry.id   AF-A0A943JFR0-F1
#
_cell.length_a   1.000
_cell.length_b   1.000
_cell.length_c   1.000
_cell.angle_alpha   90.00
_cell.angle_beta   90.00
_cell.angle_gamma   90.00
#
_symmetry.space_group_name_H-M   'P 1'
#
loop_
_entity.id
_entity.type
_entity.pdbx_description
1 polymer ?
#
loop_
_entity_poly.entity_id
_entity_poly.type
_entity_poly.pdbx_seq_one_letter_code
_entity_poly.pdbx_strand_id
1 'polypeptide(L)'
;MDYIYSIIGPMAKTRSNLPGGGYILPDNWDSQLTDEQRELIRNSFPRPLFSAERNALRKSFPLVEYSNTVVMNYPSSGYNCFAYSLGFNNKWIEFSTWDQVRYGYENASSVYHAAYDYMKGATSISRYYPVVWGWGNTPLHASLGGSPHCEAPYSKMGRMWLLWHLVSVFSNGMYGVPVETYGAVSPTRSLSEIDANAMKEISEDIHENIIFSPDELMMIARKVKTCRDSSRFESLFNEWKEAWHYSLSNNTATTRNLPQYADLKAMGKEIIPLLIEKMVTEEDNFFAIRLYEDLQDNPNLIIRYANDDPHQLEGLQQTTKKTIKKWLEYNSN
;
A
#
# COMPACT_ATOMS: atom_id res chain seq x y z
N MET A 1 -0.48 -20.51 30.75
CA MET A 1 -1.84 -20.31 30.18
C MET A 1 -2.40 -18.93 30.48
N ASP A 2 -2.20 -18.37 31.67
CA ASP A 2 -2.81 -17.09 32.10
C ASP A 2 -2.49 -15.88 31.21
N TYR A 3 -1.30 -15.82 30.61
CA TYR A 3 -0.92 -14.70 29.72
C TYR A 3 -1.65 -14.73 28.36
N ILE A 4 -2.01 -15.92 27.83
CA ILE A 4 -2.75 -16.04 26.55
C ILE A 4 -4.17 -15.50 26.71
N TYR A 5 -4.82 -15.74 27.86
CA TYR A 5 -6.13 -15.16 28.16
C TYR A 5 -6.08 -13.64 28.35
N SER A 6 -4.92 -13.06 28.73
CA SER A 6 -4.73 -11.60 28.71
C SER A 6 -4.68 -11.03 27.29
N ILE A 7 -4.34 -11.86 26.29
CA ILE A 7 -4.38 -11.51 24.86
C ILE A 7 -5.80 -11.75 24.28
N ILE A 8 -6.62 -12.64 24.84
CA ILE A 8 -7.94 -12.96 24.28
C ILE A 8 -9.09 -12.25 25.05
N GLY A 9 -8.80 -11.66 26.20
CA GLY A 9 -9.80 -11.08 27.10
C GLY A 9 -10.54 -9.85 26.55
N PRO A 10 -11.79 -9.59 27.01
CA PRO A 10 -12.70 -8.59 26.46
C PRO A 10 -12.39 -7.13 26.86
N MET A 11 -11.29 -6.87 27.59
CA MET A 11 -10.91 -5.49 27.91
C MET A 11 -10.41 -4.78 26.65
N ALA A 12 -10.88 -3.55 26.44
CA ALA A 12 -10.38 -2.69 25.38
C ALA A 12 -8.86 -2.54 25.50
N LYS A 13 -8.12 -3.23 24.62
CA LYS A 13 -6.67 -3.18 24.56
C LYS A 13 -6.25 -1.86 23.92
N THR A 14 -6.35 -0.79 24.68
CA THR A 14 -5.74 0.49 24.33
C THR A 14 -4.23 0.40 24.56
N ARG A 15 -3.44 1.14 23.78
CA ARG A 15 -1.96 1.23 23.90
C ARG A 15 -1.49 1.46 25.35
N SER A 16 -2.29 2.15 26.16
CA SER A 16 -2.05 2.43 27.58
C SER A 16 -1.92 1.18 28.47
N ASN A 17 -2.37 0.01 28.01
CA ASN A 17 -2.32 -1.24 28.77
C ASN A 17 -1.18 -2.18 28.35
N LEU A 18 -0.35 -1.80 27.37
CA LEU A 18 0.88 -2.51 27.01
C LEU A 18 2.06 -1.78 27.66
N PRO A 19 2.61 -2.25 28.80
CA PRO A 19 3.69 -1.56 29.48
C PRO A 19 4.92 -1.51 28.58
N GLY A 20 5.46 -0.31 28.31
CA GLY A 20 6.83 -0.14 27.82
C GLY A 20 7.15 -0.62 26.39
N GLY A 21 6.17 -0.97 25.56
CA GLY A 21 6.41 -1.08 24.11
C GLY A 21 5.98 -2.36 23.39
N GLY A 22 5.18 -3.26 23.96
CA GLY A 22 4.66 -4.41 23.20
C GLY A 22 4.33 -5.62 24.08
N TYR A 23 4.37 -6.81 23.49
CA TYR A 23 4.15 -8.08 24.18
C TYR A 23 5.47 -8.72 24.61
N ILE A 24 5.58 -9.15 25.86
CA ILE A 24 6.75 -9.91 26.33
C ILE A 24 6.40 -11.40 26.18
N LEU A 25 6.76 -11.96 25.03
CA LEU A 25 6.45 -13.35 24.67
C LEU A 25 7.74 -14.12 24.37
N PRO A 26 7.83 -15.41 24.76
CA PRO A 26 8.95 -16.26 24.37
C PRO A 26 8.93 -16.56 22.87
N ASP A 27 10.07 -16.99 22.33
CA ASP A 27 10.13 -17.54 20.98
C ASP A 27 9.16 -18.70 20.81
N ASN A 28 8.49 -18.77 19.65
CA ASN A 28 7.54 -19.83 19.32
C ASN A 28 6.37 -19.96 20.31
N TRP A 29 5.98 -18.87 20.98
CA TRP A 29 4.87 -18.84 21.94
C TRP A 29 3.54 -19.37 21.36
N ASP A 30 3.37 -19.26 20.05
CA ASP A 30 2.21 -19.67 19.26
C ASP A 30 2.21 -21.15 18.82
N SER A 31 3.30 -21.88 19.10
CA SER A 31 3.44 -23.30 18.73
C SER A 31 2.46 -24.21 19.47
N GLN A 32 2.07 -23.83 20.70
CA GLN A 32 1.18 -24.61 21.56
C GLN A 32 -0.30 -24.22 21.41
N LEU A 33 -0.63 -23.24 20.57
CA LEU A 33 -2.00 -22.80 20.35
C LEU A 33 -2.77 -23.77 19.46
N THR A 34 -4.05 -23.96 19.78
CA THR A 34 -5.01 -24.58 18.86
C THR A 34 -5.31 -23.64 17.68
N ASP A 35 -5.84 -24.17 16.59
CA ASP A 35 -6.21 -23.34 15.43
C ASP A 35 -7.30 -22.33 15.78
N GLU A 36 -8.25 -22.71 16.62
CA GLU A 36 -9.28 -21.81 17.17
C GLU A 36 -8.67 -20.65 17.96
N GLN A 37 -7.66 -20.91 18.81
CA GLN A 37 -6.96 -19.87 19.55
C GLN A 37 -6.15 -18.95 18.63
N ARG A 38 -5.49 -19.51 17.61
CA ARG A 38 -4.77 -18.71 16.60
C ARG A 38 -5.73 -17.79 15.87
N GLU A 39 -6.90 -18.28 15.50
CA GLU A 39 -7.90 -17.48 14.79
C GLU A 39 -8.49 -16.39 15.69
N LEU A 40 -8.82 -16.70 16.94
CA LEU A 40 -9.23 -15.68 17.91
C LEU A 40 -8.19 -14.57 18.07
N ILE A 41 -6.91 -14.93 18.21
CA ILE A 41 -5.83 -13.94 18.34
C ILE A 41 -5.65 -13.13 17.06
N ARG A 42 -5.75 -13.76 15.88
CA ARG A 42 -5.65 -13.11 14.56
C ARG A 42 -6.65 -11.96 14.42
N ASN A 43 -7.83 -12.12 15.03
CA ASN A 43 -8.94 -11.17 15.02
C ASN A 43 -8.97 -10.21 16.22
N SER A 44 -7.99 -10.29 17.14
CA SER A 44 -8.00 -9.56 18.42
C SER A 44 -7.00 -8.40 18.47
N PHE A 45 -7.17 -7.39 17.60
CA PHE A 45 -6.26 -6.24 17.53
C PHE A 45 -6.33 -5.29 18.75
N PRO A 46 -5.22 -4.65 19.14
CA PRO A 46 -3.84 -5.00 18.80
C PRO A 46 -3.49 -6.44 19.19
N ARG A 47 -2.69 -7.11 18.34
CA ARG A 47 -2.21 -8.48 18.57
C ARG A 47 -0.69 -8.58 18.40
N PRO A 48 -0.02 -9.52 19.09
CA PRO A 48 1.38 -9.83 18.80
C PRO A 48 1.54 -10.37 17.38
N LEU A 49 2.77 -10.27 16.86
CA LEU A 49 3.18 -11.06 15.71
C LEU A 49 3.13 -12.55 16.06
N PHE A 50 2.68 -13.37 15.11
CA PHE A 50 2.96 -14.80 15.13
C PHE A 50 4.44 -15.05 14.82
N SER A 51 4.98 -16.20 15.25
CA SER A 51 6.41 -16.50 15.08
C SER A 51 6.81 -16.54 13.62
N ALA A 52 5.96 -17.06 12.74
CA ALA A 52 6.17 -17.03 11.30
C ALA A 52 6.23 -15.59 10.73
N GLU A 53 5.33 -14.70 11.18
CA GLU A 53 5.30 -13.29 10.75
C GLU A 53 6.55 -12.55 11.22
N ARG A 54 6.94 -12.74 12.49
CA ARG A 54 8.19 -12.17 13.04
C ARG A 54 9.39 -12.64 12.24
N ASN A 55 9.51 -13.95 11.99
CA ASN A 55 10.64 -14.52 11.26
C ASN A 55 10.69 -14.03 9.80
N ALA A 56 9.54 -13.81 9.16
CA ALA A 56 9.47 -13.20 7.83
C ALA A 56 9.99 -11.75 7.85
N LEU A 57 9.54 -10.94 8.80
CA LEU A 57 9.98 -9.54 8.95
C LEU A 57 11.47 -9.43 9.28
N ARG A 58 12.01 -10.32 10.13
CA ARG A 58 13.43 -10.30 10.55
C ARG A 58 14.43 -10.42 9.41
N LYS A 59 14.03 -10.98 8.27
CA LYS A 59 14.87 -11.05 7.06
C LYS A 59 15.24 -9.67 6.53
N SER A 60 14.32 -8.70 6.66
CA SER A 60 14.50 -7.32 6.21
C SER A 60 14.74 -6.34 7.35
N PHE A 61 14.37 -6.72 8.58
CA PHE A 61 14.41 -5.89 9.78
C PHE A 61 14.92 -6.72 10.99
N PRO A 62 16.25 -6.87 11.16
CA PRO A 62 16.81 -7.83 12.11
C PRO A 62 16.44 -7.60 13.59
N LEU A 63 16.01 -6.38 13.93
CA LEU A 63 15.67 -5.94 15.29
C LEU A 63 14.17 -6.12 15.65
N VAL A 64 13.36 -6.70 14.76
CA VAL A 64 11.93 -6.97 15.00
C VAL A 64 11.74 -8.05 16.06
N GLU A 65 11.03 -7.69 17.13
CA GLU A 65 10.68 -8.57 18.24
C GLU A 65 9.23 -8.33 18.71
N TYR A 66 8.69 -9.27 19.50
CA TYR A 66 7.31 -9.15 20.01
C TYR A 66 7.10 -7.95 20.95
N SER A 67 8.18 -7.55 21.64
CA SER A 67 8.17 -6.50 22.66
C SER A 67 8.30 -5.09 22.10
N ASN A 68 8.42 -4.93 20.78
CA ASN A 68 8.63 -3.64 20.13
C ASN A 68 7.78 -3.45 18.86
N THR A 69 6.96 -4.45 18.51
CA THR A 69 6.16 -4.48 17.28
C THR A 69 4.82 -5.17 17.52
N VAL A 70 3.73 -4.56 17.05
CA VAL A 70 2.36 -5.01 17.28
C VAL A 70 1.55 -4.86 15.99
N VAL A 71 0.73 -5.87 15.67
CA VAL A 71 -0.21 -5.80 14.53
C VAL A 71 -1.47 -5.08 14.96
N MET A 72 -1.86 -4.07 14.19
CA MET A 72 -2.93 -3.13 14.54
C MET A 72 -4.22 -3.33 13.75
N ASN A 73 -4.17 -4.00 12.60
CA ASN A 73 -5.33 -4.20 11.76
C ASN A 73 -5.16 -5.40 10.81
N TYR A 74 -6.24 -5.76 10.13
CA TYR A 74 -6.27 -6.77 9.08
C TYR A 74 -5.34 -6.41 7.90
N PRO A 75 -4.79 -7.42 7.21
CA PRO A 75 -4.14 -7.21 5.91
C PRO A 75 -5.06 -6.46 4.95
N SER A 76 -4.47 -5.59 4.13
CA SER A 76 -5.21 -4.83 3.13
C SER A 76 -4.30 -4.46 1.98
N SER A 77 -4.80 -4.70 0.77
CA SER A 77 -4.16 -4.42 -0.51
C SER A 77 -4.49 -3.06 -1.09
N GLY A 78 -5.57 -2.43 -0.62
CA GLY A 78 -6.12 -1.22 -1.23
C GLY A 78 -5.21 0.01 -1.11
N TYR A 79 -4.23 -0.01 -0.21
CA TYR A 79 -3.37 1.13 0.05
C TYR A 79 -1.99 0.74 0.56
N ASN A 80 -1.03 1.64 0.37
CA ASN A 80 0.34 1.50 0.85
C ASN A 80 0.69 2.50 1.95
N CYS A 81 1.95 2.51 2.36
CA CYS A 81 2.46 3.36 3.43
C CYS A 81 2.30 4.86 3.19
N PHE A 82 2.57 5.33 1.98
CA PHE A 82 2.40 6.74 1.63
C PHE A 82 0.94 7.16 1.70
N ALA A 83 0.05 6.38 1.08
CA ALA A 83 -1.39 6.62 1.18
C ALA A 83 -1.89 6.59 2.62
N TYR A 84 -1.50 5.57 3.40
CA TYR A 84 -1.87 5.47 4.81
C TYR A 84 -1.44 6.70 5.61
N SER A 85 -0.21 7.16 5.40
CA SER A 85 0.32 8.32 6.12
C SER A 85 -0.39 9.62 5.77
N LEU A 86 -1.00 9.71 4.58
CA LEU A 86 -1.84 10.84 4.17
C LEU A 86 -3.31 10.70 4.62
N GLY A 87 -3.66 9.58 5.26
CA GLY A 87 -5.01 9.30 5.76
C GLY A 87 -5.89 8.48 4.82
N PHE A 88 -5.34 7.93 3.74
CA PHE A 88 -6.09 7.12 2.78
C PHE A 88 -5.97 5.62 3.04
N ASN A 89 -7.05 4.89 2.74
CA ASN A 89 -7.14 3.44 2.88
C ASN A 89 -7.64 2.73 1.60
N ASN A 90 -7.63 3.42 0.46
CA ASN A 90 -8.25 2.96 -0.79
C ASN A 90 -7.42 3.28 -2.06
N LYS A 91 -6.20 3.82 -1.92
CA LYS A 91 -5.34 4.16 -3.06
C LYS A 91 -3.89 3.86 -2.79
N TRP A 92 -3.14 3.59 -3.86
CA TRP A 92 -1.72 3.30 -3.84
C TRP A 92 -0.93 4.48 -4.41
N ILE A 93 -0.13 5.13 -3.55
CA ILE A 93 0.63 6.34 -3.92
C ILE A 93 2.11 6.02 -3.93
N GLU A 94 2.79 6.29 -5.04
CA GLU A 94 4.22 5.98 -5.18
C GLU A 94 5.02 7.26 -5.38
N PHE A 95 6.00 7.46 -4.50
CA PHE A 95 7.01 8.49 -4.67
C PHE A 95 8.34 7.82 -5.03
N SER A 96 8.96 8.30 -6.10
CA SER A 96 10.26 7.85 -6.58
C SER A 96 11.38 8.81 -6.19
N THR A 97 11.06 10.07 -5.90
CA THR A 97 12.04 11.11 -5.52
C THR A 97 11.56 11.91 -4.31
N TRP A 98 12.49 12.53 -3.59
CA TRP A 98 12.16 13.43 -2.48
C TRP A 98 11.34 14.65 -2.92
N ASP A 99 11.48 15.10 -4.18
CA ASP A 99 10.68 16.22 -4.69
C ASP A 99 9.23 15.82 -4.89
N GLN A 100 8.96 14.59 -5.37
CA GLN A 100 7.60 14.06 -5.43
C GLN A 100 7.00 13.88 -4.04
N VAL A 101 7.80 13.43 -3.05
CA VAL A 101 7.36 13.37 -1.65
C VAL A 101 6.93 14.77 -1.20
N ARG A 102 7.81 15.77 -1.27
CA ARG A 102 7.49 17.13 -0.81
C ARG A 102 6.27 17.69 -1.49
N TYR A 103 6.23 17.64 -2.83
CA TYR A 103 5.09 18.13 -3.60
C TYR A 103 3.79 17.40 -3.22
N GLY A 104 3.83 16.07 -3.12
CA GLY A 104 2.67 15.26 -2.75
C GLY A 104 2.14 15.58 -1.35
N TYR A 105 3.01 15.70 -0.34
CA TYR A 105 2.59 16.04 1.01
C TYR A 105 2.11 17.51 1.12
N GLU A 106 2.86 18.45 0.55
CA GLU A 106 2.55 19.89 0.62
C GLU A 106 1.30 20.30 -0.16
N ASN A 107 0.89 19.48 -1.14
CA ASN A 107 -0.29 19.74 -1.98
C ASN A 107 -1.32 18.62 -1.88
N ALA A 108 -1.28 17.82 -0.80
CA ALA A 108 -2.05 16.59 -0.67
C ALA A 108 -3.56 16.79 -0.83
N SER A 109 -4.09 17.94 -0.40
CA SER A 109 -5.49 18.29 -0.56
C SER A 109 -5.87 18.49 -2.03
N SER A 110 -5.03 19.17 -2.81
CA SER A 110 -5.30 19.42 -4.23
C SER A 110 -5.01 18.20 -5.13
N VAL A 111 -3.98 17.42 -4.78
CA VAL A 111 -3.49 16.29 -5.60
C VAL A 111 -4.26 15.00 -5.31
N TYR A 112 -4.53 14.70 -4.05
CA TYR A 112 -5.14 13.43 -3.64
C TYR A 112 -6.51 13.59 -3.01
N HIS A 113 -7.00 14.83 -2.85
CA HIS A 113 -8.19 15.16 -2.07
C HIS A 113 -8.05 14.77 -0.59
N ALA A 114 -6.86 14.97 -0.03
CA ALA A 114 -6.62 14.76 1.39
C ALA A 114 -7.31 15.84 2.23
N ALA A 115 -7.62 15.51 3.49
CA ALA A 115 -8.20 16.44 4.45
C ALA A 115 -7.28 17.63 4.78
N TYR A 116 -5.96 17.43 4.63
CA TYR A 116 -4.93 18.40 4.97
C TYR A 116 -3.84 18.40 3.90
N ASP A 117 -3.21 19.56 3.75
CA ASP A 117 -1.85 19.64 3.25
C ASP A 117 -0.88 19.41 4.41
N TYR A 118 0.36 19.07 4.11
CA TYR A 118 1.36 18.69 5.10
C TYR A 118 2.66 19.44 4.87
N MET A 119 3.13 20.14 5.89
CA MET A 119 4.36 20.94 5.80
C MET A 119 5.46 20.35 6.68
N LYS A 120 6.68 20.31 6.14
CA LYS A 120 7.85 19.82 6.85
C LYS A 120 8.14 20.69 8.08
N GLY A 121 8.30 20.06 9.25
CA GLY A 121 8.61 20.77 10.50
C GLY A 121 7.48 21.62 11.09
N ALA A 122 6.28 21.61 10.49
CA ALA A 122 5.14 22.32 11.03
C ALA A 122 4.60 21.66 12.31
N THR A 123 4.04 22.49 13.20
CA THR A 123 3.20 21.97 14.29
C THR A 123 1.88 21.52 13.69
N SER A 124 1.55 20.23 13.85
CA SER A 124 0.38 19.63 13.22
C SER A 124 -0.91 20.09 13.89
N ILE A 125 -1.89 20.50 13.11
CA ILE A 125 -3.29 20.69 13.58
C ILE A 125 -4.00 19.35 13.80
N SER A 126 -3.44 18.27 13.24
CA SER A 126 -3.86 16.90 13.48
C SER A 126 -3.04 16.31 14.64
N ARG A 127 -3.58 15.25 15.28
CA ARG A 127 -2.80 14.45 16.26
C ARG A 127 -1.72 13.59 15.61
N TYR A 128 -1.69 13.55 14.27
CA TYR A 128 -0.80 12.68 13.52
C TYR A 128 0.22 13.46 12.71
N TYR A 129 1.40 12.84 12.57
CA TYR A 129 2.58 13.36 11.87
C TYR A 129 3.08 12.30 10.89
N PRO A 130 2.95 12.50 9.58
CA PRO A 130 3.61 11.64 8.62
C PRO A 130 5.13 11.70 8.79
N VAL A 131 5.76 10.53 8.83
CA VAL A 131 7.22 10.37 8.90
C VAL A 131 7.64 9.53 7.70
N VAL A 132 8.43 10.13 6.82
CA VAL A 132 8.95 9.50 5.61
C VAL A 132 10.37 8.99 5.85
N TRP A 133 10.60 7.76 5.43
CA TRP A 133 11.82 6.99 5.61
C TRP A 133 12.51 6.78 4.26
N GLY A 134 13.83 6.70 4.26
CA GLY A 134 14.59 6.46 3.05
C GLY A 134 16.08 6.27 3.27
N TRP A 135 16.79 6.09 2.15
CA TRP A 135 18.25 6.06 2.08
C TRP A 135 18.75 6.97 0.97
N GLY A 136 19.70 7.85 1.30
CA GLY A 136 20.23 8.81 0.36
C GLY A 136 19.12 9.59 -0.33
N ASN A 137 19.04 9.47 -1.65
CA ASN A 137 18.08 10.21 -2.47
C ASN A 137 16.77 9.45 -2.73
N THR A 138 16.57 8.27 -2.12
CA THR A 138 15.43 7.40 -2.39
C THR A 138 14.47 7.38 -1.20
N PRO A 139 13.23 7.90 -1.33
CA PRO A 139 12.18 7.65 -0.35
C PRO A 139 11.69 6.21 -0.48
N LEU A 140 11.56 5.52 0.65
CA LEU A 140 11.29 4.08 0.69
C LEU A 140 10.04 3.70 1.46
N HIS A 141 9.62 4.49 2.44
CA HIS A 141 8.48 4.13 3.28
C HIS A 141 7.90 5.36 3.98
N ALA A 142 6.67 5.26 4.47
CA ALA A 142 6.06 6.27 5.32
C ALA A 142 5.30 5.65 6.49
N SER A 143 5.24 6.38 7.58
CA SER A 143 4.58 5.97 8.81
C SER A 143 3.83 7.14 9.42
N LEU A 144 2.93 6.87 10.35
CA LEU A 144 2.12 7.86 11.03
C LEU A 144 2.50 7.91 12.51
N GLY A 145 3.17 8.97 12.93
CA GLY A 145 3.53 9.23 14.33
C GLY A 145 2.42 9.99 15.07
N GLY A 146 2.31 9.79 16.38
CA GLY A 146 1.41 10.58 17.24
C GLY A 146 1.98 11.93 17.71
N SER A 147 3.22 12.23 17.33
CA SER A 147 3.96 13.44 17.68
C SER A 147 5.10 13.66 16.66
N PRO A 148 5.68 14.87 16.55
CA PRO A 148 6.72 15.16 15.56
C PRO A 148 8.04 14.41 15.81
N HIS A 149 8.22 13.86 17.01
CA HIS A 149 9.36 13.04 17.39
C HIS A 149 8.91 11.66 17.88
N CYS A 150 7.85 11.13 17.26
CA CYS A 150 7.27 9.87 17.69
C CYS A 150 8.26 8.72 17.48
N GLU A 151 8.80 8.20 18.58
CA GLU A 151 9.64 7.00 18.56
C GLU A 151 8.86 5.72 18.27
N ALA A 152 7.53 5.80 18.15
CA ALA A 152 6.69 4.63 17.98
C ALA A 152 5.49 4.83 17.03
N PRO A 153 5.74 4.97 15.71
CA PRO A 153 4.70 5.24 14.72
C PRO A 153 3.95 3.98 14.25
N TYR A 154 2.94 4.22 13.40
CA TYR A 154 2.16 3.20 12.69
C TYR A 154 2.60 3.11 11.22
N SER A 155 2.93 1.91 10.74
CA SER A 155 3.47 1.65 9.41
C SER A 155 2.67 0.59 8.67
N LYS A 156 2.18 0.93 7.47
CA LYS A 156 1.62 -0.05 6.53
C LYS A 156 2.75 -0.72 5.76
N MET A 157 3.04 -1.98 6.02
CA MET A 157 4.12 -2.73 5.40
C MET A 157 3.58 -3.64 4.30
N GLY A 158 3.86 -3.26 3.05
CA GLY A 158 3.30 -3.91 1.87
C GLY A 158 1.79 -4.08 1.99
N ARG A 159 1.28 -5.24 1.55
CA ARG A 159 -0.15 -5.59 1.63
C ARG A 159 -0.52 -6.26 2.96
N MET A 160 0.46 -6.79 3.68
CA MET A 160 0.24 -7.74 4.77
C MET A 160 -0.04 -7.12 6.13
N TRP A 161 0.68 -6.07 6.51
CA TRP A 161 0.67 -5.63 7.91
C TRP A 161 0.43 -4.13 8.06
N LEU A 162 -0.38 -3.77 9.04
CA LEU A 162 -0.35 -2.44 9.66
C LEU A 162 0.23 -2.62 11.06
N LEU A 163 1.45 -2.12 11.26
CA LEU A 163 2.21 -2.34 12.49
C LEU A 163 2.35 -1.04 13.26
N TRP A 164 2.13 -1.11 14.57
CA TRP A 164 2.77 -0.19 15.49
C TRP A 164 4.17 -0.75 15.80
N HIS A 165 5.19 0.10 15.85
CA HIS A 165 6.56 -0.35 16.11
C HIS A 165 7.41 0.76 16.69
N LEU A 166 8.49 0.42 17.41
CA LEU A 166 9.54 1.38 17.74
C LEU A 166 10.35 1.77 16.49
N VAL A 167 10.82 3.01 16.42
CA VAL A 167 11.59 3.52 15.27
C VAL A 167 12.89 2.73 15.06
N SER A 168 13.56 2.36 16.16
CA SER A 168 14.81 1.60 16.14
C SER A 168 14.69 0.25 15.44
N VAL A 169 13.48 -0.32 15.37
CA VAL A 169 13.24 -1.68 14.86
C VAL A 169 13.35 -1.77 13.35
N PHE A 170 12.89 -0.72 12.64
CA PHE A 170 12.96 -0.67 11.18
C PHE A 170 14.12 0.17 10.67
N SER A 171 14.70 1.00 11.54
CA SER A 171 15.88 1.80 11.19
C SER A 171 17.03 0.91 10.73
N ASN A 172 17.65 1.28 9.61
CA ASN A 172 18.73 0.55 8.94
C ASN A 172 18.34 -0.83 8.37
N GLY A 173 17.08 -1.25 8.51
CA GLY A 173 16.49 -2.31 7.69
C GLY A 173 16.05 -1.76 6.34
N MET A 174 15.34 -2.55 5.52
CA MET A 174 15.06 -2.22 4.09
C MET A 174 14.41 -0.85 3.78
N TYR A 175 13.88 -0.14 4.79
CA TYR A 175 13.28 1.19 4.64
C TYR A 175 14.21 2.35 4.97
N GLY A 176 15.45 2.07 5.37
CA GLY A 176 16.43 3.06 5.77
C GLY A 176 16.13 3.68 7.12
N VAL A 177 16.24 5.00 7.20
CA VAL A 177 16.05 5.76 8.45
C VAL A 177 14.95 6.81 8.27
N PRO A 178 14.31 7.29 9.35
CA PRO A 178 13.44 8.45 9.27
C PRO A 178 14.23 9.66 8.73
N VAL A 179 13.70 10.33 7.72
CA VAL A 179 14.37 11.48 7.06
C VAL A 179 13.56 12.76 7.20
N GLU A 180 12.25 12.70 6.93
CA GLU A 180 11.39 13.89 6.95
C GLU A 180 10.14 13.62 7.79
N THR A 181 9.75 14.62 8.59
CA THR A 181 8.51 14.61 9.37
C THR A 181 7.68 15.81 9.00
N TYR A 182 6.39 15.56 8.77
CA TYR A 182 5.44 16.54 8.33
C TYR A 182 4.36 16.77 9.41
N GLY A 183 3.92 18.01 9.54
CA GLY A 183 2.73 18.37 10.31
C GLY A 183 1.58 18.71 9.37
N ALA A 184 0.37 18.24 9.68
CA ALA A 184 -0.83 18.67 8.96
C ALA A 184 -1.05 20.15 9.20
N VAL A 185 -1.35 20.89 8.13
CA VAL A 185 -1.70 22.31 8.18
C VAL A 185 -3.10 22.52 7.63
N SER A 186 -3.73 23.63 8.00
CA SER A 186 -5.05 23.96 7.45
C SER A 186 -4.92 24.07 5.93
N PRO A 187 -5.79 23.40 5.16
CA PRO A 187 -5.87 23.68 3.73
C PRO A 187 -6.20 25.17 3.54
N THR A 188 -5.87 25.74 2.40
CA THR A 188 -6.26 27.13 2.05
C THR A 188 -7.78 27.34 1.90
N ARG A 189 -8.61 26.34 2.24
CA ARG A 189 -10.08 26.41 2.33
C ARG A 189 -10.55 26.36 3.80
N SER A 190 -11.61 27.09 4.10
CA SER A 190 -12.06 27.29 5.48
C SER A 190 -12.51 25.98 6.16
N LEU A 191 -12.08 25.80 7.41
CA LEU A 191 -12.30 24.60 8.25
C LEU A 191 -13.77 24.29 8.59
N SER A 192 -14.73 25.18 8.29
CA SER A 192 -16.13 25.02 8.70
C SER A 192 -16.96 24.06 7.84
N GLU A 193 -16.40 23.48 6.78
CA GLU A 193 -17.12 22.60 5.84
C GLU A 193 -16.66 21.12 5.89
N ILE A 194 -15.70 20.76 6.74
CA ILE A 194 -14.95 19.50 6.60
C ILE A 194 -15.27 18.54 7.76
N ASP A 195 -16.34 17.76 7.61
CA ASP A 195 -16.55 16.52 8.38
C ASP A 195 -15.67 15.40 7.77
N ALA A 196 -15.00 14.60 8.59
CA ALA A 196 -14.19 13.47 8.14
C ALA A 196 -15.01 12.42 7.36
N ASN A 197 -16.32 12.29 7.65
CA ASN A 197 -17.23 11.46 6.86
C ASN A 197 -17.59 12.11 5.52
N ALA A 198 -17.80 13.44 5.49
CA ALA A 198 -17.98 14.19 4.25
C ALA A 198 -16.73 14.15 3.36
N MET A 199 -15.52 14.10 3.94
CA MET A 199 -14.27 13.93 3.20
C MET A 199 -14.10 12.52 2.63
N LYS A 200 -14.60 11.49 3.31
CA LYS A 200 -14.63 10.14 2.78
C LYS A 200 -15.58 10.06 1.57
N GLU A 201 -16.78 10.63 1.69
CA GLU A 201 -17.73 10.74 0.58
C GLU A 201 -17.13 11.58 -0.57
N ILE A 202 -16.53 12.74 -0.30
CA ILE A 202 -15.91 13.61 -1.32
C ILE A 202 -14.69 12.95 -1.99
N SER A 203 -13.86 12.20 -1.27
CA SER A 203 -12.77 11.43 -1.89
C SER A 203 -13.26 10.21 -2.68
N GLU A 204 -14.42 9.65 -2.33
CA GLU A 204 -15.07 8.55 -3.06
C GLU A 204 -15.83 9.08 -4.31
N ASP A 205 -16.32 10.32 -4.28
CA ASP A 205 -17.13 10.95 -5.35
C ASP A 205 -16.29 11.70 -6.42
N ILE A 206 -15.03 12.04 -6.13
CA ILE A 206 -14.19 12.90 -7.02
C ILE A 206 -13.08 12.14 -7.77
N HIS A 207 -12.78 10.90 -7.41
CA HIS A 207 -11.99 10.02 -8.29
C HIS A 207 -12.79 9.82 -9.58
N GLU A 208 -12.20 9.97 -10.79
CA GLU A 208 -13.01 9.73 -11.99
C GLU A 208 -13.62 8.34 -11.88
N ASN A 209 -14.94 8.28 -11.82
CA ASN A 209 -15.68 7.03 -11.58
C ASN A 209 -15.67 6.22 -12.87
N ILE A 210 -14.51 5.64 -13.17
CA ILE A 210 -14.28 4.82 -14.36
C ILE A 210 -14.95 3.48 -14.12
N ILE A 211 -16.16 3.35 -14.68
CA ILE A 211 -16.91 2.10 -14.75
C ILE A 211 -16.80 1.56 -16.18
N PHE A 212 -16.49 0.28 -16.30
CA PHE A 212 -16.46 -0.42 -17.59
C PHE A 212 -17.86 -0.96 -17.89
N SER A 213 -18.39 -0.58 -19.04
CA SER A 213 -19.69 -1.02 -19.53
C SER A 213 -19.67 -2.51 -19.92
N PRO A 214 -20.84 -3.18 -19.96
CA PRO A 214 -20.91 -4.57 -20.42
C PRO A 214 -20.32 -4.80 -21.81
N ASP A 215 -20.45 -3.83 -22.72
CA ASP A 215 -19.89 -3.92 -24.08
C ASP A 215 -18.37 -3.87 -24.07
N GLU A 216 -17.76 -3.01 -23.25
CA GLU A 216 -16.32 -2.95 -23.05
C GLU A 216 -15.78 -4.25 -22.45
N LEU A 217 -16.46 -4.80 -21.45
CA LEU A 217 -16.09 -6.09 -20.85
C LEU A 217 -16.19 -7.24 -21.86
N MET A 218 -17.25 -7.26 -22.68
CA MET A 218 -17.42 -8.26 -23.73
C MET A 218 -16.34 -8.12 -24.82
N MET A 219 -15.91 -6.91 -25.13
CA MET A 219 -14.83 -6.65 -26.07
C MET A 219 -13.48 -7.19 -25.56
N ILE A 220 -13.16 -6.98 -24.28
CA ILE A 220 -11.99 -7.58 -23.62
C ILE A 220 -12.06 -9.10 -23.74
N ALA A 221 -13.18 -9.71 -23.35
CA ALA A 221 -13.37 -11.15 -23.42
C ALA A 221 -13.22 -11.72 -24.85
N ARG A 222 -13.64 -10.98 -25.89
CA ARG A 222 -13.44 -11.37 -27.29
C ARG A 222 -11.96 -11.37 -27.68
N LYS A 223 -11.19 -10.36 -27.26
CA LYS A 223 -9.74 -10.25 -27.52
C LYS A 223 -8.94 -11.30 -26.73
N VAL A 224 -9.37 -11.63 -25.51
CA VAL A 224 -8.79 -12.71 -24.70
C VAL A 224 -8.89 -14.06 -25.42
N LYS A 225 -10.03 -14.37 -26.04
CA LYS A 225 -10.24 -15.62 -26.78
C LYS A 225 -9.27 -15.83 -27.95
N THR A 226 -8.64 -14.77 -28.46
CA THR A 226 -7.64 -14.87 -29.53
C THR A 226 -6.23 -15.11 -29.03
N CYS A 227 -6.00 -15.01 -27.72
CA CYS A 227 -4.68 -15.19 -27.11
C CYS A 227 -4.30 -16.68 -27.08
N ARG A 228 -3.04 -16.96 -27.41
CA ARG A 228 -2.44 -18.29 -27.26
C ARG A 228 -1.83 -18.42 -25.87
N ASP A 229 -1.60 -19.66 -25.43
CA ASP A 229 -0.90 -19.98 -24.17
C ASP A 229 -1.49 -19.33 -22.91
N SER A 230 -2.82 -19.16 -22.87
CA SER A 230 -3.53 -18.59 -21.72
C SER A 230 -3.24 -19.36 -20.43
N SER A 231 -3.13 -20.69 -20.46
CA SER A 231 -2.79 -21.51 -19.29
C SER A 231 -1.43 -21.19 -18.69
N ARG A 232 -0.42 -20.94 -19.54
CA ARG A 232 0.93 -20.55 -19.09
C ARG A 232 0.91 -19.15 -18.49
N PHE A 233 0.21 -18.21 -19.14
CA PHE A 233 0.02 -16.86 -18.61
C PHE A 233 -0.64 -16.91 -17.22
N GLU A 234 -1.73 -17.65 -17.07
CA GLU A 234 -2.46 -17.78 -15.81
C GLU A 234 -1.58 -18.29 -14.67
N SER A 235 -0.79 -19.34 -14.91
CA SER A 235 0.13 -19.88 -13.90
C SER A 235 1.16 -18.84 -13.47
N LEU A 236 1.85 -18.22 -14.43
CA LEU A 236 2.89 -17.23 -14.15
C LEU A 236 2.32 -15.97 -13.49
N PHE A 237 1.15 -15.50 -13.92
CA PHE A 237 0.50 -14.32 -13.34
C PHE A 237 0.10 -14.57 -11.88
N ASN A 238 -0.46 -15.75 -11.58
CA ASN A 238 -0.85 -16.10 -10.21
C ASN A 238 0.37 -16.21 -9.30
N GLU A 239 1.46 -16.86 -9.74
CA GLU A 239 2.71 -16.91 -8.99
C GLU A 239 3.32 -15.51 -8.77
N TRP A 240 3.26 -14.65 -9.80
CA TRP A 240 3.74 -13.27 -9.71
C TRP A 240 2.92 -12.45 -8.70
N LYS A 241 1.59 -12.60 -8.73
CA LYS A 241 0.65 -11.96 -7.80
C LYS A 241 0.89 -12.41 -6.36
N GLU A 242 1.09 -13.71 -6.14
CA GLU A 242 1.40 -14.26 -4.82
C GLU A 242 2.74 -13.74 -4.30
N ALA A 243 3.79 -13.75 -5.14
CA ALA A 243 5.09 -13.19 -4.74
C ALA A 243 5.01 -11.69 -4.42
N TRP A 244 4.20 -10.93 -5.16
CA TRP A 244 3.89 -9.54 -4.86
C TRP A 244 3.09 -9.38 -3.55
N HIS A 245 2.13 -10.28 -3.27
CA HIS A 245 1.33 -10.25 -2.05
C HIS A 245 2.18 -10.25 -0.78
N TYR A 246 3.24 -11.06 -0.75
CA TYR A 246 4.17 -11.15 0.36
C TYR A 246 5.33 -10.14 0.30
N SER A 247 5.35 -9.27 -0.71
CA SER A 247 6.34 -8.20 -0.81
C SER A 247 6.13 -7.15 0.27
N LEU A 248 7.24 -6.72 0.88
CA LEU A 248 7.28 -5.59 1.80
C LEU A 248 7.40 -4.25 1.07
N SER A 249 7.60 -4.26 -0.25
CA SER A 249 7.70 -3.04 -1.06
C SER A 249 6.34 -2.36 -1.19
N ASN A 250 6.34 -1.03 -1.07
CA ASN A 250 5.23 -0.15 -1.39
C ASN A 250 5.31 0.41 -2.81
N ASN A 251 6.33 0.04 -3.58
CA ASN A 251 6.52 0.48 -4.96
C ASN A 251 6.39 -0.72 -5.91
N THR A 252 5.31 -0.73 -6.68
CA THR A 252 4.99 -1.75 -7.68
C THR A 252 6.07 -1.90 -8.75
N ALA A 253 6.93 -0.91 -8.99
CA ALA A 253 8.05 -1.07 -9.91
C ALA A 253 9.00 -2.21 -9.48
N THR A 254 9.05 -2.55 -8.17
CA THR A 254 9.87 -3.68 -7.69
C THR A 254 9.33 -5.03 -8.12
N THR A 255 8.08 -5.11 -8.60
CA THR A 255 7.52 -6.36 -9.16
C THR A 255 8.31 -6.85 -10.38
N ARG A 256 9.06 -5.96 -11.05
CA ARG A 256 10.00 -6.30 -12.14
C ARG A 256 11.15 -7.20 -11.69
N ASN A 257 11.47 -7.21 -10.39
CA ASN A 257 12.54 -8.01 -9.82
C ASN A 257 12.09 -9.43 -9.45
N LEU A 258 10.79 -9.74 -9.55
CA LEU A 258 10.26 -11.06 -9.25
C LEU A 258 10.54 -12.01 -10.43
N PRO A 259 10.93 -13.27 -10.19
CA PRO A 259 11.33 -14.21 -11.26
C PRO A 259 10.28 -14.35 -12.37
N GLN A 260 9.00 -14.41 -12.00
CA GLN A 260 7.88 -14.59 -12.93
C GLN A 260 7.74 -13.44 -13.92
N TYR A 261 8.20 -12.23 -13.57
CA TYR A 261 8.08 -11.06 -14.42
C TYR A 261 8.84 -11.23 -15.74
N ALA A 262 10.05 -11.79 -15.69
CA ALA A 262 10.88 -12.01 -16.87
C ALA A 262 10.20 -12.99 -17.84
N ASP A 263 9.63 -14.07 -17.31
CA ASP A 263 8.91 -15.07 -18.10
C ASP A 263 7.63 -14.51 -18.71
N LEU A 264 6.85 -13.75 -17.94
CA LEU A 264 5.67 -13.05 -18.45
C LEU A 264 6.03 -12.05 -19.56
N LYS A 265 7.10 -11.26 -19.37
CA LYS A 265 7.58 -10.31 -20.38
C LYS A 265 8.03 -11.02 -21.66
N ALA A 266 8.67 -12.18 -21.53
CA ALA A 266 9.10 -13.00 -22.67
C ALA A 266 7.93 -13.60 -23.47
N MET A 267 6.72 -13.65 -22.91
CA MET A 267 5.52 -14.06 -23.66
C MET A 267 5.06 -13.02 -24.69
N GLY A 268 5.65 -11.81 -24.70
CA GLY A 268 5.44 -10.81 -25.74
C GLY A 268 4.11 -10.06 -25.64
N LYS A 269 3.85 -9.18 -26.59
CA LYS A 269 2.66 -8.31 -26.59
C LYS A 269 1.35 -9.07 -26.82
N GLU A 270 1.40 -10.33 -27.25
CA GLU A 270 0.22 -11.16 -27.45
C GLU A 270 -0.58 -11.37 -26.16
N ILE A 271 0.04 -11.25 -24.97
CA ILE A 271 -0.65 -11.40 -23.69
C ILE A 271 -1.31 -10.11 -23.17
N ILE A 272 -1.18 -8.98 -23.88
CA ILE A 272 -1.79 -7.70 -23.44
C ILE A 272 -3.31 -7.84 -23.16
N PRO A 273 -4.13 -8.49 -24.00
CA PRO A 273 -5.55 -8.66 -23.69
C PRO A 273 -5.80 -9.45 -22.39
N LEU A 274 -4.97 -10.47 -22.11
CA LEU A 274 -5.03 -11.24 -20.86
C LEU A 274 -4.66 -10.36 -19.65
N LEU A 275 -3.64 -9.50 -19.78
CA LEU A 275 -3.29 -8.53 -18.74
C LEU A 275 -4.43 -7.53 -18.48
N ILE A 276 -5.03 -6.99 -19.54
CA ILE A 276 -6.16 -6.06 -19.44
C ILE A 276 -7.33 -6.75 -18.72
N GLU A 277 -7.62 -8.00 -19.05
CA GLU A 277 -8.63 -8.81 -18.36
C GLU A 277 -8.32 -8.96 -16.87
N LYS A 278 -7.08 -9.26 -16.48
CA LYS A 278 -6.69 -9.31 -15.06
C LYS A 278 -6.88 -7.98 -14.35
N MET A 279 -6.44 -6.87 -14.96
CA MET A 279 -6.55 -5.54 -14.35
C MET A 279 -8.00 -5.05 -14.23
N VAL A 280 -8.89 -5.42 -15.17
CA VAL A 280 -10.31 -5.03 -15.11
C VAL A 280 -11.11 -5.90 -14.14
N THR A 281 -10.73 -7.16 -13.96
CA THR A 281 -11.48 -8.13 -13.15
C THR A 281 -11.29 -7.91 -11.66
N GLU A 282 -10.07 -7.56 -11.23
CA GLU A 282 -9.75 -7.31 -9.83
C GLU A 282 -8.93 -6.03 -9.70
N GLU A 283 -9.42 -5.07 -8.92
CA GLU A 283 -8.74 -3.80 -8.69
C GLU A 283 -7.33 -3.99 -8.10
N ASP A 284 -7.16 -5.02 -7.27
CA ASP A 284 -5.88 -5.45 -6.68
C ASP A 284 -4.79 -5.80 -7.71
N ASN A 285 -5.16 -6.05 -8.97
CA ASN A 285 -4.22 -6.35 -10.04
C ASN A 285 -3.60 -5.09 -10.68
N PHE A 286 -3.81 -3.89 -10.13
CA PHE A 286 -3.23 -2.64 -10.63
C PHE A 286 -1.70 -2.67 -10.79
N PHE A 287 -0.98 -3.51 -10.02
CA PHE A 287 0.47 -3.68 -10.17
C PHE A 287 0.86 -4.24 -11.56
N ALA A 288 -0.05 -4.92 -12.24
CA ALA A 288 0.17 -5.48 -13.57
C ALA A 288 0.38 -4.40 -14.66
N ILE A 289 0.03 -3.14 -14.37
CA ILE A 289 0.34 -2.01 -15.24
C ILE A 289 1.84 -1.93 -15.58
N ARG A 290 2.72 -2.36 -14.66
CA ARG A 290 4.17 -2.39 -14.88
C ARG A 290 4.60 -3.33 -15.98
N LEU A 291 3.87 -4.43 -16.18
CA LEU A 291 4.13 -5.35 -17.28
C LEU A 291 3.46 -4.85 -18.57
N TYR A 292 2.27 -4.26 -18.47
CA TYR A 292 1.61 -3.61 -19.61
C TYR A 292 2.49 -2.51 -20.24
N GLU A 293 3.04 -1.60 -19.42
CA GLU A 293 3.95 -0.52 -19.83
C GLU A 293 5.17 -1.05 -20.62
N ASP A 294 5.71 -2.18 -20.19
CA ASP A 294 6.90 -2.81 -20.76
C ASP A 294 6.62 -3.61 -22.04
N LEU A 295 5.37 -4.06 -22.24
CA LEU A 295 4.92 -4.82 -23.43
C LEU A 295 4.30 -3.93 -24.52
N GLN A 296 3.89 -2.71 -24.17
CA GLN A 296 3.16 -1.83 -25.06
C GLN A 296 4.11 -1.04 -26.00
N ASP A 297 4.16 -1.45 -27.26
CA ASP A 297 4.96 -0.78 -28.29
C ASP A 297 4.43 0.61 -28.67
N ASN A 298 3.11 0.83 -28.57
CA ASN A 298 2.51 2.11 -28.93
C ASN A 298 2.59 3.09 -27.76
N PRO A 299 3.45 4.12 -27.82
CA PRO A 299 3.62 5.06 -26.71
C PRO A 299 2.34 5.85 -26.41
N ASN A 300 1.43 6.00 -27.39
CA ASN A 300 0.14 6.64 -27.17
C ASN A 300 -0.80 5.81 -26.31
N LEU A 301 -0.54 4.52 -26.09
CA LEU A 301 -1.34 3.66 -25.21
C LEU A 301 -0.73 3.51 -23.82
N ILE A 302 0.37 4.20 -23.55
CA ILE A 302 0.98 4.33 -22.23
C ILE A 302 0.61 5.70 -21.68
N ILE A 303 0.15 5.76 -20.45
CA ILE A 303 -0.06 7.04 -19.76
C ILE A 303 1.29 7.49 -19.21
N ARG A 304 1.79 8.61 -19.72
CA ARG A 304 3.00 9.28 -19.24
C ARG A 304 2.62 10.70 -18.88
N TYR A 305 2.81 11.04 -17.62
CA TYR A 305 2.62 12.38 -17.10
C TYR A 305 3.93 13.16 -17.18
N ALA A 306 3.86 14.47 -17.37
CA ALA A 306 5.03 15.33 -17.24
C ALA A 306 5.51 15.36 -15.78
N ASN A 307 6.79 15.67 -15.54
CA ASN A 307 7.34 15.65 -14.18
C ASN A 307 6.66 16.65 -13.23
N ASP A 308 6.06 17.69 -13.76
CA ASP A 308 5.29 18.73 -13.06
C ASP A 308 3.78 18.50 -13.09
N ASP A 309 3.31 17.45 -13.79
CA ASP A 309 1.89 17.13 -13.86
C ASP A 309 1.45 16.44 -12.55
N PRO A 310 0.48 17.00 -11.80
CA PRO A 310 0.01 16.41 -10.54
C PRO A 310 -0.67 15.06 -10.74
N HIS A 311 -1.18 14.72 -11.94
CA HIS A 311 -1.83 13.42 -12.18
C HIS A 311 -0.88 12.23 -12.05
N GLN A 312 0.44 12.43 -12.08
CA GLN A 312 1.40 11.36 -11.77
C GLN A 312 1.23 10.78 -10.36
N LEU A 313 0.51 11.49 -9.50
CA LEU A 313 0.27 11.16 -8.11
C LEU A 313 -1.16 10.64 -7.86
N GLU A 314 -2.10 10.68 -8.81
CA GLU A 314 -3.53 10.36 -8.59
C GLU A 314 -3.80 8.93 -8.05
N GLY A 315 -2.82 8.05 -8.12
CA GLY A 315 -2.84 6.69 -7.59
C GLY A 315 -2.78 5.65 -8.70
N LEU A 316 -2.07 4.55 -8.46
CA LEU A 316 -1.79 3.58 -9.51
C LEU A 316 -3.04 2.81 -9.98
N GLN A 317 -4.02 2.63 -9.09
CA GLN A 317 -5.32 2.08 -9.46
C GLN A 317 -6.01 2.94 -10.53
N GLN A 318 -5.98 4.27 -10.38
CA GLN A 318 -6.62 5.18 -11.33
C GLN A 318 -5.92 5.19 -12.67
N THR A 319 -4.58 5.29 -12.64
CA THR A 319 -3.78 5.21 -13.87
C THR A 319 -4.01 3.89 -14.59
N THR A 320 -4.24 2.79 -13.86
CA THR A 320 -4.63 1.49 -14.43
C THR A 320 -5.99 1.57 -15.13
N LYS A 321 -7.01 2.10 -14.46
CA LYS A 321 -8.36 2.27 -15.04
C LYS A 321 -8.33 3.13 -16.31
N LYS A 322 -7.63 4.28 -16.28
CA LYS A 322 -7.42 5.15 -17.44
C LYS A 322 -6.69 4.42 -18.58
N THR A 323 -5.70 3.61 -18.25
CA THR A 323 -4.96 2.80 -19.22
C THR A 323 -5.86 1.78 -19.92
N ILE A 324 -6.73 1.10 -19.17
CA ILE A 324 -7.70 0.15 -19.75
C ILE A 324 -8.68 0.88 -20.68
N LYS A 325 -9.23 2.04 -20.28
CA LYS A 325 -10.10 2.86 -21.15
C LYS A 325 -9.40 3.26 -22.45
N LYS A 326 -8.17 3.75 -22.36
CA LYS A 326 -7.38 4.12 -23.54
C LYS A 326 -7.13 2.94 -24.48
N TRP A 327 -6.86 1.76 -23.91
CA TRP A 327 -6.70 0.52 -24.68
C TRP A 327 -8.00 0.10 -25.37
N LEU A 328 -9.14 0.21 -24.70
CA LEU A 328 -10.48 -0.07 -25.25
C LEU A 328 -10.80 0.86 -26.41
N GLU A 329 -10.62 2.18 -26.24
CA GLU A 329 -10.87 3.20 -27.28
C GLU A 329 -10.06 2.90 -28.55
N TYR A 330 -8.77 2.57 -28.38
CA TYR A 330 -7.89 2.25 -29.51
C TYR A 330 -8.31 0.98 -30.25
N ASN A 331 -8.82 -0.02 -29.54
CA ASN A 331 -9.20 -1.31 -30.12
C ASN A 331 -10.66 -1.36 -30.59
N SER A 332 -11.46 -0.31 -30.32
CA SER A 332 -12.88 -0.22 -30.67
C SER A 332 -13.13 0.16 -32.13
N ASN A 333 -12.08 0.67 -32.79
CA ASN A 333 -12.00 0.86 -34.24
C ASN A 333 -11.36 -0.36 -34.91
#